data_AF-A0A9D2H7B6-F1
#
_entry.id   AF-A0A9D2H7B6-F1
#
_cell.length_a   1.000
_cell.length_b   1.000
_cell.length_c   1.000
_cell.angle_alpha   90.00
_cell.angle_beta   90.00
_cell.angle_gamma   90.00
#
_symmetry.space_group_name_H-M   'P 1'
#
loop_
_entity.id
_entity.type
_entity.pdbx_description
1 polymer ?
#
loop_
_entity_poly.entity_id
_entity_poly.type
_entity_poly.pdbx_seq_one_letter_code
_entity_poly.pdbx_strand_id
1 'polypeptide(L)'
;MMMFWIFLMIDLVTVGIFYAVYGRKQQYSEGMLMGVHMPQSAAESEEVTAFIAKYTKRSHRFYFWNTVAGALISALNFWYMSVFTLMWSLWLVELCVGGILLLYRTHRKLYDLKVERGWVGSGGSHILAAGTKTSTQTGKMGISPWWHTVLTVLILLPCLLPYVRDYLKNSDDGWVLLIVSVSVETLFAVLHVIMLRMQDKVYSEDAALNDRVNGMRKQTWSWMLLGCGICNAAAYLTAAQFMDGKGWLGSGVYVAYIILESFPIVLLLGGFFYMAKRKDTLLAQNQKPLYIDDDVYWKNGWYSNPNDKRLIVQDWVCTWNYATNMARPAGKISLAAGLLIGVGCLVVAVVMIFKMEFTPIEVRISTDEVAVTSGYSDLFLTYDEITDVELLDSLPKDDYRRVNGGDDGRMLVGKFRGKETGKCRMYLYVGYEPILMIGTEDGPAYINSKTDGEARQWEKAIRDNLTRLAAEEH
;
A
#
# COMPACT_ATOMS: atom_id res chain seq x y z
N MET A 1 -6.99 10.82 19.03
CA MET A 1 -5.67 10.66 19.70
C MET A 1 -4.85 9.49 19.13
N MET A 2 -5.42 8.29 18.94
CA MET A 2 -4.70 7.15 18.35
C MET A 2 -4.20 7.41 16.91
N MET A 3 -5.04 8.00 16.05
CA MET A 3 -4.67 8.31 14.66
C MET A 3 -3.44 9.23 14.55
N PHE A 4 -3.32 10.23 15.43
CA PHE A 4 -2.13 11.09 15.49
C PHE A 4 -0.83 10.29 15.65
N TRP A 5 -0.79 9.36 16.62
CA TRP A 5 0.40 8.57 16.87
C TRP A 5 0.72 7.58 15.74
N ILE A 6 -0.32 7.01 15.13
CA ILE A 6 -0.18 6.13 13.97
C ILE A 6 0.45 6.90 12.80
N PHE A 7 -0.13 8.03 12.41
CA PHE A 7 0.38 8.82 11.28
C PHE A 7 1.74 9.44 11.56
N LEU A 8 2.00 9.91 12.79
CA LEU A 8 3.32 10.38 13.18
C LEU A 8 4.39 9.30 12.99
N MET A 9 4.10 8.06 13.40
CA MET A 9 5.02 6.94 13.20
C MET A 9 5.20 6.63 11.71
N ILE A 10 4.12 6.59 10.94
CA ILE A 10 4.15 6.37 9.49
C ILE A 10 5.01 7.44 8.80
N ASP A 11 4.84 8.71 9.17
CA ASP A 11 5.59 9.83 8.59
C ASP A 11 7.08 9.73 8.92
N LEU A 12 7.43 9.42 10.17
CA LEU A 12 8.81 9.23 10.61
C LEU A 12 9.48 8.07 9.86
N VAL A 13 8.80 6.94 9.74
CA VAL A 13 9.30 5.77 9.00
C VAL A 13 9.42 6.09 7.51
N THR A 14 8.44 6.75 6.92
CA THR A 14 8.43 7.11 5.49
C THR A 14 9.59 8.06 5.17
N VAL A 15 9.74 9.15 5.91
CA VAL A 15 10.85 10.09 5.73
C VAL A 15 12.19 9.40 6.00
N GLY A 16 12.26 8.54 7.01
CA GLY A 16 13.45 7.74 7.33
C GLY A 16 13.87 6.82 6.18
N ILE A 17 12.93 6.12 5.55
CA ILE A 17 13.19 5.27 4.37
C ILE A 17 13.65 6.12 3.18
N PHE A 18 12.95 7.22 2.87
CA PHE A 18 13.35 8.11 1.78
C PHE A 18 14.76 8.68 2.00
N TYR A 19 15.08 9.09 3.22
CA TYR A 19 16.42 9.57 3.57
C TYR A 19 17.48 8.46 3.47
N ALA A 20 17.18 7.25 3.91
CA ALA A 20 18.09 6.11 3.81
C ALA A 20 18.38 5.72 2.35
N VAL A 21 17.37 5.74 1.48
CA VAL A 21 17.49 5.33 0.07
C VAL A 21 18.10 6.45 -0.78
N TYR A 22 17.58 7.68 -0.68
CA TYR A 22 17.93 8.80 -1.56
C TYR A 22 18.92 9.79 -0.93
N GLY A 23 18.88 9.96 0.39
CA GLY A 23 19.65 10.98 1.10
C GLY A 23 21.13 10.64 1.35
N ARG A 24 21.48 9.34 1.43
CA ARG A 24 22.82 8.86 1.82
C ARG A 24 23.71 8.35 0.68
N LYS A 25 23.42 8.70 -0.58
CA LYS A 25 24.16 8.21 -1.76
C LYS A 25 25.47 8.98 -2.00
N GLN A 26 26.44 8.82 -1.12
CA GLN A 26 27.70 9.58 -1.14
C GLN A 26 28.94 8.69 -1.33
N GLN A 27 28.76 7.37 -1.21
CA GLN A 27 29.86 6.43 -1.28
C GLN A 27 30.15 6.05 -2.74
N TYR A 28 31.42 6.18 -3.13
CA TYR A 28 31.92 5.63 -4.38
C TYR A 28 31.86 4.10 -4.30
N SER A 29 31.15 3.47 -5.24
CA SER A 29 30.95 2.01 -5.28
C SER A 29 30.71 1.56 -6.70
N GLU A 30 31.17 0.36 -7.05
CA GLU A 30 31.01 -0.22 -8.40
C GLU A 30 31.50 0.74 -9.52
N GLY A 31 32.55 1.54 -9.28
CA GLY A 31 33.08 2.50 -10.26
C GLY A 31 32.23 3.76 -10.45
N MET A 32 31.25 3.99 -9.57
CA MET A 32 30.27 5.07 -9.69
C MET A 32 30.18 5.93 -8.42
N LEU A 33 29.88 7.21 -8.61
CA LEU A 33 29.42 8.13 -7.59
C LEU A 33 28.06 8.69 -8.01
N MET A 34 27.03 8.59 -7.17
CA MET A 34 25.67 9.04 -7.50
C MET A 34 25.18 8.51 -8.87
N GLY A 35 25.53 7.27 -9.22
CA GLY A 35 25.14 6.64 -10.49
C GLY A 35 25.87 7.15 -11.73
N VAL A 36 26.92 7.95 -11.55
CA VAL A 36 27.77 8.46 -12.64
C VAL A 36 29.10 7.72 -12.57
N HIS A 37 29.49 7.08 -13.68
CA HIS A 37 30.76 6.38 -13.80
C HIS A 37 31.90 7.39 -13.92
N MET A 38 32.90 7.31 -13.05
CA MET A 38 34.08 8.18 -13.07
C MET A 38 35.26 7.52 -12.35
N PRO A 39 36.51 7.90 -12.67
CA PRO A 39 37.68 7.40 -11.93
C PRO A 39 37.61 7.76 -10.45
N GLN A 40 38.20 6.91 -9.61
CA GLN A 40 38.29 7.17 -8.18
C GLN A 40 39.03 8.49 -7.89
N SER A 41 40.08 8.82 -8.66
CA SER A 41 40.80 10.10 -8.53
C SER A 41 39.92 11.32 -8.82
N ALA A 42 38.94 11.20 -9.72
CA ALA A 42 37.97 12.25 -9.99
C ALA A 42 36.93 12.37 -8.87
N ALA A 43 36.45 11.23 -8.34
CA ALA A 43 35.52 11.19 -7.21
C ALA A 43 36.12 11.80 -5.93
N GLU A 44 37.42 11.65 -5.73
CA GLU A 44 38.18 12.19 -4.59
C GLU A 44 38.68 13.63 -4.82
N SER A 45 38.42 14.23 -5.99
CA SER A 45 38.83 15.61 -6.27
C SER A 45 38.12 16.62 -5.37
N GLU A 46 38.78 17.75 -5.10
CA GLU A 46 38.22 18.84 -4.28
C GLU A 46 36.89 19.38 -4.86
N GLU A 47 36.80 19.48 -6.19
CA GLU A 47 35.59 19.94 -6.89
C GLU A 47 34.39 19.00 -6.64
N VAL A 48 34.58 17.69 -6.79
CA VAL A 48 33.52 16.69 -6.61
C VAL A 48 33.16 16.53 -5.12
N THR A 49 34.15 16.51 -4.23
CA THR A 49 33.91 16.40 -2.79
C THR A 49 33.16 17.62 -2.25
N ALA A 50 33.50 18.85 -2.66
CA ALA A 50 32.77 20.07 -2.32
C ALA A 50 31.34 20.05 -2.88
N PHE A 51 31.15 19.57 -4.12
CA PHE A 51 29.83 19.39 -4.72
C PHE A 51 28.95 18.42 -3.91
N ILE A 52 29.48 17.26 -3.52
CA ILE A 52 28.76 16.27 -2.71
C ILE A 52 28.45 16.82 -1.32
N ALA A 53 29.37 17.52 -0.67
CA ALA A 53 29.13 18.14 0.63
C ALA A 53 27.94 19.13 0.60
N LYS A 54 27.84 19.93 -0.47
CA LYS A 54 26.72 20.84 -0.70
C LYS A 54 25.40 20.09 -0.89
N TYR A 55 25.41 18.99 -1.63
CA TYR A 55 24.25 18.09 -1.77
C TYR A 55 23.81 17.53 -0.42
N THR A 56 24.75 16.98 0.36
CA THR A 56 24.47 16.39 1.67
C THR A 56 23.78 17.37 2.60
N LYS A 57 24.29 18.60 2.68
CA LYS A 57 23.67 19.66 3.50
C LYS A 57 22.26 19.99 3.02
N ARG A 58 22.02 20.04 1.72
CA ARG A 58 20.68 20.30 1.16
C ARG A 58 19.72 19.14 1.41
N SER A 59 20.19 17.91 1.25
CA SER A 59 19.44 16.67 1.52
C SER A 59 19.03 16.59 2.99
N HIS A 60 19.97 16.78 3.93
CA HIS A 60 19.66 16.82 5.35
C HIS A 60 18.61 17.87 5.69
N ARG A 61 18.74 19.09 5.16
CA ARG A 61 17.74 20.14 5.37
C ARG A 61 16.37 19.76 4.81
N PHE A 62 16.32 19.21 3.61
CA PHE A 62 15.06 18.80 2.98
C PHE A 62 14.33 17.77 3.85
N TYR A 63 15.00 16.69 4.24
CA TYR A 63 14.38 15.64 5.06
C TYR A 63 14.08 16.10 6.48
N PHE A 64 14.93 16.92 7.09
CA PHE A 64 14.65 17.52 8.40
C PHE A 64 13.36 18.33 8.39
N TRP A 65 13.20 19.25 7.43
CA TRP A 65 11.99 20.06 7.32
C TRP A 65 10.77 19.23 6.96
N ASN A 66 10.94 18.18 6.15
CA ASN A 66 9.86 17.26 5.85
C ASN A 66 9.43 16.42 7.07
N THR A 67 10.36 16.03 7.95
CA THR A 67 10.03 15.40 9.23
C THR A 67 9.23 16.35 10.13
N VAL A 68 9.65 17.62 10.23
CA VAL A 68 8.93 18.63 11.01
C VAL A 68 7.54 18.87 10.42
N ALA A 69 7.43 19.02 9.10
CA ALA A 69 6.17 19.23 8.41
C ALA A 69 5.20 18.06 8.60
N GLY A 70 5.64 16.80 8.41
CA GLY A 70 4.82 15.61 8.64
C GLY A 70 4.30 15.54 10.08
N ALA A 71 5.15 15.81 11.08
CA ALA A 71 4.74 15.85 12.48
C ALA A 71 3.68 16.94 12.78
N LEU A 72 3.84 18.13 12.20
CA LEU A 72 2.87 19.23 12.34
C LEU A 72 1.55 18.91 11.62
N ILE A 73 1.61 18.33 10.42
CA ILE A 73 0.42 17.92 9.66
C ILE A 73 -0.33 16.82 10.41
N SER A 74 0.38 15.85 11.00
CA SER A 74 -0.23 14.82 11.84
C SER A 74 -1.11 15.40 12.95
N ALA A 75 -0.75 16.57 13.52
CA ALA A 75 -1.57 17.25 14.54
C ALA A 75 -2.95 17.72 14.04
N LEU A 76 -3.15 17.86 12.72
CA LEU A 76 -4.47 18.19 12.15
C LEU A 76 -5.53 17.11 12.43
N ASN A 77 -5.12 15.88 12.78
CA ASN A 77 -6.02 14.82 13.26
C ASN A 77 -6.82 15.23 14.50
N PHE A 78 -6.36 16.22 15.28
CA PHE A 78 -7.12 16.74 16.42
C PHE A 78 -8.28 17.67 16.00
N TRP A 79 -8.32 18.11 14.73
CA TRP A 79 -9.33 19.02 14.23
C TRP A 79 -10.37 18.31 13.35
N TYR A 80 -9.97 17.96 12.11
CA TYR A 80 -10.81 17.28 11.11
C TYR A 80 -9.96 16.28 10.31
N MET A 81 -10.51 15.09 10.10
CA MET A 81 -9.80 14.02 9.39
C MET A 81 -9.66 14.33 7.89
N SER A 82 -10.65 15.00 7.31
CA SER A 82 -10.63 15.50 5.93
C SER A 82 -9.50 16.49 5.67
N VAL A 83 -9.36 17.51 6.53
CA VAL A 83 -8.32 18.54 6.45
C VAL A 83 -6.94 17.91 6.61
N PHE A 84 -6.80 17.02 7.60
CA PHE A 84 -5.57 16.23 7.76
C PHE A 84 -5.24 15.46 6.48
N THR A 85 -6.19 14.67 5.96
CA THR A 85 -5.94 13.79 4.81
C THR A 85 -5.56 14.57 3.56
N LEU A 86 -6.19 15.72 3.32
CA LEU A 86 -5.83 16.62 2.21
C LEU A 86 -4.39 17.14 2.36
N MET A 87 -4.08 17.74 3.51
CA MET A 87 -2.74 18.32 3.77
C MET A 87 -1.65 17.25 3.76
N TRP A 88 -1.93 16.09 4.34
CA TRP A 88 -1.04 14.93 4.34
C TRP A 88 -0.80 14.39 2.93
N SER A 89 -1.84 14.32 2.09
CA SER A 89 -1.70 13.91 0.68
C SER A 89 -0.81 14.87 -0.11
N LEU A 90 -1.01 16.18 0.06
CA LEU A 90 -0.18 17.20 -0.58
C LEU A 90 1.28 17.13 -0.12
N TRP A 91 1.49 16.94 1.19
CA TRP A 91 2.82 16.76 1.77
C TRP A 91 3.49 15.48 1.27
N LEU A 92 2.78 14.35 1.20
CA LEU A 92 3.34 13.09 0.70
C LEU A 92 3.78 13.21 -0.76
N VAL A 93 2.97 13.89 -1.60
CA VAL A 93 3.34 14.20 -2.98
C VAL A 93 4.58 15.10 -3.04
N GLU A 94 4.66 16.13 -2.20
CA GLU A 94 5.84 17.00 -2.10
C GLU A 94 7.09 16.21 -1.70
N LEU A 95 7.00 15.36 -0.68
CA LEU A 95 8.09 14.52 -0.21
C LEU A 95 8.60 13.60 -1.32
N CYS A 96 7.67 12.93 -2.02
CA CYS A 96 7.98 12.01 -3.10
C CYS A 96 8.66 12.71 -4.28
N VAL A 97 8.01 13.76 -4.80
CA VAL A 97 8.51 14.52 -5.96
C VAL A 97 9.78 15.28 -5.60
N GLY A 98 9.81 15.94 -4.45
CA GLY A 98 10.94 16.72 -3.96
C GLY A 98 12.18 15.86 -3.74
N GLY A 99 12.04 14.69 -3.11
CA GLY A 99 13.14 13.74 -2.90
C GLY A 99 13.74 13.25 -4.22
N ILE A 100 12.90 12.84 -5.17
CA ILE A 100 13.35 12.38 -6.49
C ILE A 100 14.01 13.51 -7.29
N LEU A 101 13.39 14.70 -7.33
CA LEU A 101 13.94 15.86 -8.05
C LEU A 101 15.28 16.31 -7.46
N LEU A 102 15.43 16.28 -6.14
CA LEU A 102 16.69 16.63 -5.48
C LEU A 102 17.81 15.68 -5.92
N LEU A 103 17.53 14.38 -5.97
CA LEU A 103 18.47 13.36 -6.43
C LEU A 103 18.80 13.54 -7.91
N TYR A 104 17.79 13.60 -8.78
CA TYR A 104 17.96 13.67 -10.24
C TYR A 104 18.71 14.93 -10.69
N ARG A 105 18.41 16.09 -10.08
CA ARG A 105 19.16 17.33 -10.37
C ARG A 105 20.62 17.22 -9.99
N THR A 106 20.92 16.50 -8.90
CA THR A 106 22.30 16.33 -8.44
C THR A 106 23.05 15.33 -9.31
N HIS A 107 22.44 14.19 -9.61
CA HIS A 107 22.95 13.22 -10.60
C HIS A 107 23.25 13.90 -11.94
N ARG A 108 22.30 14.68 -12.46
CA ARG A 108 22.46 15.40 -13.74
C ARG A 108 23.67 16.32 -13.74
N LYS A 109 23.84 17.13 -12.69
CA LYS A 109 24.98 18.05 -12.58
C LYS A 109 26.31 17.32 -12.48
N LEU A 110 26.35 16.19 -11.78
CA LEU A 110 27.56 15.37 -11.71
C LEU A 110 27.88 14.72 -13.06
N TYR A 111 26.85 14.30 -13.80
CA TYR A 111 27.01 13.81 -15.17
C TYR A 111 27.52 14.90 -16.12
N ASP A 112 26.97 16.11 -16.05
CA ASP A 112 27.45 17.24 -16.86
C ASP A 112 28.93 17.55 -16.54
N LEU A 113 29.33 17.53 -15.27
CA LEU A 113 30.73 17.68 -14.84
C LEU A 113 31.63 16.56 -15.40
N LYS A 114 31.17 15.30 -15.39
CA LYS A 114 31.88 14.17 -16.03
C LYS A 114 32.18 14.46 -17.50
N VAL A 115 31.19 14.96 -18.23
CA VAL A 115 31.32 15.28 -19.66
C VAL A 115 32.28 16.45 -19.88
N GLU A 116 32.15 17.53 -19.12
CA GLU A 116 33.00 18.73 -19.21
C GLU A 116 34.49 18.42 -18.95
N ARG A 117 34.76 17.55 -17.98
CA ARG A 117 36.13 17.16 -17.59
C ARG A 117 36.69 15.99 -18.41
N GLY A 118 35.92 15.43 -19.35
CA GLY A 118 36.37 14.35 -20.23
C GLY A 118 36.60 13.02 -19.50
N TRP A 119 35.89 12.74 -18.40
CA TRP A 119 36.04 11.49 -17.64
C TRP A 119 35.36 10.27 -18.29
N VAL A 120 34.96 10.37 -19.55
CA VAL A 120 34.28 9.28 -20.30
C VAL A 120 35.28 8.16 -20.61
N GLY A 121 34.93 6.90 -20.28
CA GLY A 121 35.80 5.74 -20.52
C GLY A 121 37.09 5.71 -19.68
N SER A 122 37.23 6.60 -18.70
CA SER A 122 38.39 6.64 -17.80
C SER A 122 38.17 5.74 -16.58
N GLY A 123 39.19 4.97 -16.19
CA GLY A 123 39.10 4.00 -15.07
C GLY A 123 38.82 2.54 -15.47
N GLY A 124 39.06 2.16 -16.74
CA GLY A 124 38.86 0.79 -17.23
C GLY A 124 37.40 0.44 -17.56
N SER A 125 36.52 1.44 -17.64
CA SER A 125 35.15 1.25 -18.08
C SER A 125 35.09 1.09 -19.59
N HIS A 126 34.41 0.04 -20.05
CA HIS A 126 34.21 -0.20 -21.48
C HIS A 126 32.81 0.26 -21.89
N ILE A 127 32.71 1.05 -22.96
CA ILE A 127 31.44 1.27 -23.67
C ILE A 127 31.18 -0.01 -24.48
N LEU A 128 30.72 -1.05 -23.79
CA LEU A 128 30.29 -2.28 -24.45
C LEU A 128 28.92 -2.02 -25.06
N ALA A 129 28.86 -1.92 -26.39
CA ALA A 129 27.61 -2.13 -27.12
C ALA A 129 27.08 -3.50 -26.68
N ALA A 130 25.87 -3.53 -26.10
CA ALA A 130 25.25 -4.72 -25.54
C ALA A 130 25.30 -5.89 -26.56
N GLY A 131 26.30 -6.74 -26.43
CA GLY A 131 26.64 -7.71 -27.47
C GLY A 131 27.60 -8.76 -26.94
N THR A 132 27.06 -9.95 -26.70
CA THR A 132 27.76 -11.24 -26.67
C THR A 132 28.83 -11.43 -25.60
N LYS A 133 28.39 -11.81 -24.39
CA LYS A 133 28.97 -12.88 -23.56
C LYS A 133 28.09 -13.04 -22.30
N THR A 134 26.91 -13.63 -22.45
CA THR A 134 26.13 -14.10 -21.30
C THR A 134 26.25 -15.60 -21.22
N SER A 135 26.87 -16.05 -20.12
CA SER A 135 27.02 -17.44 -19.68
C SER A 135 25.72 -18.23 -19.91
N THR A 136 25.82 -19.26 -20.74
CA THR A 136 24.76 -20.22 -21.07
C THR A 136 24.62 -21.28 -19.96
N GLN A 137 24.40 -20.86 -18.71
CA GLN A 137 23.98 -21.76 -17.63
C GLN A 137 22.72 -21.21 -16.95
N THR A 138 21.62 -21.17 -17.72
CA THR A 138 20.25 -20.95 -17.23
C THR A 138 19.72 -22.18 -16.47
N GLY A 139 20.54 -22.80 -15.62
CA GLY A 139 20.17 -23.96 -14.81
C GLY A 139 19.45 -23.52 -13.54
N LYS A 140 18.11 -23.56 -13.55
CA LYS A 140 17.17 -23.46 -12.39
C LYS A 140 17.79 -22.91 -11.09
N MET A 141 18.10 -21.61 -11.06
CA MET A 141 18.78 -20.98 -9.91
C MET A 141 17.84 -20.54 -8.78
N GLY A 142 16.65 -21.12 -8.69
CA GLY A 142 15.64 -20.73 -7.72
C GLY A 142 14.52 -21.75 -7.61
N ILE A 143 13.66 -21.58 -6.62
CA ILE A 143 12.52 -22.47 -6.37
C ILE A 143 11.50 -22.27 -7.50
N SER A 144 10.80 -23.33 -7.89
CA SER A 144 9.74 -23.23 -8.88
C SER A 144 8.60 -22.34 -8.38
N PRO A 145 8.12 -21.35 -9.17
CA PRO A 145 6.93 -20.57 -8.84
C PRO A 145 5.65 -21.41 -8.71
N TRP A 146 5.65 -22.67 -9.18
CA TRP A 146 4.54 -23.62 -9.04
C TRP A 146 4.08 -23.83 -7.59
N TRP A 147 4.96 -23.62 -6.61
CA TRP A 147 4.59 -23.72 -5.20
C TRP A 147 3.50 -22.71 -4.78
N HIS A 148 3.40 -21.57 -5.45
CA HIS A 148 2.30 -20.62 -5.22
C HIS A 148 0.94 -21.19 -5.65
N THR A 149 0.91 -22.07 -6.66
CA THR A 149 -0.32 -22.80 -7.02
C THR A 149 -0.75 -23.72 -5.88
N VAL A 150 0.21 -24.41 -5.24
CA VAL A 150 -0.08 -25.27 -4.08
C VAL A 150 -0.65 -24.44 -2.93
N LEU A 151 -0.05 -23.29 -2.62
CA LEU A 151 -0.54 -22.37 -1.60
C LEU A 151 -1.93 -21.81 -1.93
N THR A 152 -2.18 -21.47 -3.19
CA THR A 152 -3.52 -21.04 -3.66
C THR A 152 -4.55 -22.14 -3.45
N VAL A 153 -4.22 -23.40 -3.78
CA VAL A 153 -5.11 -24.54 -3.53
C VAL A 153 -5.37 -24.68 -2.03
N LEU A 154 -4.34 -24.56 -1.18
CA LEU A 154 -4.50 -24.60 0.28
C LEU A 154 -5.43 -23.49 0.80
N ILE A 155 -5.33 -22.28 0.28
CA ILE A 155 -6.24 -21.16 0.60
C ILE A 155 -7.68 -21.48 0.18
N LEU A 156 -7.88 -22.20 -0.93
CA LEU A 156 -9.22 -22.54 -1.42
C LEU A 156 -9.82 -23.77 -0.73
N LEU A 157 -9.03 -24.68 -0.17
CA LEU A 157 -9.52 -25.92 0.46
C LEU A 157 -10.60 -25.69 1.54
N PRO A 158 -10.51 -24.69 2.44
CA PRO A 158 -11.55 -24.41 3.42
C PRO A 158 -12.92 -24.14 2.79
N CYS A 159 -13.00 -23.67 1.54
CA CYS A 159 -14.27 -23.43 0.84
C CYS A 159 -15.07 -24.72 0.59
N LEU A 160 -14.48 -25.90 0.77
CA LEU A 160 -15.21 -27.17 0.71
C LEU A 160 -16.01 -27.43 2.00
N LEU A 161 -15.65 -26.79 3.11
CA LEU A 161 -16.28 -26.98 4.41
C LEU A 161 -17.64 -26.26 4.44
N PRO A 162 -18.73 -26.91 4.89
CA PRO A 162 -20.06 -26.29 4.90
C PRO A 162 -20.14 -24.97 5.66
N TYR A 163 -19.48 -24.89 6.82
CA TYR A 163 -19.51 -23.69 7.67
C TYR A 163 -18.77 -22.49 7.05
N VAL A 164 -17.69 -22.72 6.31
CA VAL A 164 -16.99 -21.66 5.56
C VAL A 164 -17.88 -21.14 4.44
N ARG A 165 -18.55 -22.05 3.71
CA ARG A 165 -19.47 -21.65 2.63
C ARG A 165 -20.64 -20.82 3.17
N ASP A 166 -21.15 -21.18 4.34
CA ASP A 166 -22.22 -20.44 5.00
C ASP A 166 -21.75 -19.03 5.42
N TYR A 167 -20.55 -18.93 6.02
CA TYR A 167 -19.90 -17.66 6.33
C TYR A 167 -19.74 -16.77 5.09
N LEU A 168 -19.19 -17.32 4.00
CA LEU A 168 -18.97 -16.60 2.75
C LEU A 168 -20.29 -16.12 2.12
N LYS A 169 -21.38 -16.90 2.25
CA LYS A 169 -22.68 -16.55 1.67
C LYS A 169 -23.44 -15.52 2.51
N ASN A 170 -23.40 -15.64 3.83
CA ASN A 170 -24.27 -14.89 4.73
C ASN A 170 -23.58 -13.68 5.38
N SER A 171 -22.25 -13.62 5.37
CA SER A 171 -21.49 -12.44 5.83
C SER A 171 -21.31 -11.42 4.71
N ASP A 172 -21.71 -10.18 4.97
CA ASP A 172 -21.59 -9.05 4.04
C ASP A 172 -20.13 -8.76 3.63
N ASP A 173 -19.16 -9.07 4.51
CA ASP A 173 -17.72 -8.94 4.28
C ASP A 173 -17.02 -10.30 4.04
N GLY A 174 -17.77 -11.40 3.94
CA GLY A 174 -17.21 -12.75 4.05
C GLY A 174 -16.16 -13.07 2.99
N TRP A 175 -16.36 -12.58 1.77
CA TRP A 175 -15.46 -12.82 0.64
C TRP A 175 -14.15 -12.01 0.69
N VAL A 176 -14.07 -10.95 1.50
CA VAL A 176 -12.96 -10.00 1.45
C VAL A 176 -11.63 -10.69 1.76
N LEU A 177 -11.56 -11.46 2.86
CA LEU A 177 -10.33 -12.15 3.25
C LEU A 177 -9.89 -13.15 2.18
N LEU A 178 -10.83 -13.93 1.63
CA LEU A 178 -10.51 -14.93 0.60
C LEU A 178 -10.00 -14.28 -0.70
N ILE A 179 -10.71 -13.27 -1.20
CA ILE A 179 -10.34 -12.57 -2.44
C ILE A 179 -8.97 -11.92 -2.27
N VAL A 180 -8.72 -11.26 -1.14
CA VAL A 180 -7.43 -10.63 -0.84
C VAL A 180 -6.33 -11.67 -0.78
N SER A 181 -6.51 -12.77 -0.03
CA SER A 181 -5.48 -13.81 0.08
C SER A 181 -5.14 -14.47 -1.25
N VAL A 182 -6.13 -14.75 -2.10
CA VAL A 182 -5.90 -15.29 -3.47
C VAL A 182 -5.21 -14.26 -4.36
N SER A 183 -5.59 -12.99 -4.27
CA SER A 183 -4.99 -11.90 -5.06
C SER A 183 -3.54 -11.68 -4.68
N VAL A 184 -3.22 -11.67 -3.37
CA VAL A 184 -1.86 -11.56 -2.84
C VAL A 184 -1.01 -12.76 -3.27
N GLU A 185 -1.55 -13.97 -3.19
CA GLU A 185 -0.84 -15.18 -3.64
C GLU A 185 -0.53 -15.13 -5.14
N THR A 186 -1.51 -14.69 -5.94
CA THR A 186 -1.34 -14.50 -7.39
C THR A 186 -0.27 -13.45 -7.68
N LEU A 187 -0.27 -12.33 -6.94
CA LEU A 187 0.74 -11.29 -7.06
C LEU A 187 2.13 -11.83 -6.76
N PHE A 188 2.31 -12.57 -5.67
CA PHE A 188 3.60 -13.19 -5.35
C PHE A 188 4.05 -14.19 -6.41
N ALA A 189 3.13 -15.00 -6.96
CA ALA A 189 3.44 -15.91 -8.06
C ALA A 189 3.94 -15.16 -9.31
N VAL A 190 3.26 -14.10 -9.71
CA VAL A 190 3.63 -13.26 -10.87
C VAL A 190 4.99 -12.61 -10.65
N LEU A 191 5.20 -12.00 -9.47
CA LEU A 191 6.49 -11.41 -9.11
C LEU A 191 7.60 -12.45 -9.12
N HIS A 192 7.37 -13.65 -8.60
CA HIS A 192 8.35 -14.73 -8.56
C HIS A 192 8.76 -15.16 -9.98
N VAL A 193 7.80 -15.31 -10.89
CA VAL A 193 8.07 -15.59 -12.32
C VAL A 193 8.90 -14.48 -12.96
N ILE A 194 8.56 -13.21 -12.71
CA ILE A 194 9.31 -12.06 -13.23
C ILE A 194 10.75 -12.11 -12.72
N MET A 195 10.96 -12.27 -11.42
CA MET A 195 12.29 -12.27 -10.79
C MET A 195 13.19 -13.39 -11.31
N LEU A 196 12.66 -14.57 -11.59
CA LEU A 196 13.43 -15.68 -12.17
C LEU A 196 13.76 -15.49 -13.65
N ARG A 197 12.87 -14.84 -14.41
CA ARG A 197 13.07 -14.56 -15.84
C ARG A 197 13.97 -13.35 -16.10
N MET A 198 14.28 -12.57 -15.07
CA MET A 198 15.21 -11.46 -15.22
C MET A 198 16.59 -11.94 -15.69
N GLN A 199 17.17 -11.17 -16.60
CA GLN A 199 18.52 -11.39 -17.09
C GLN A 199 19.57 -11.16 -16.00
N ASP A 200 20.64 -11.93 -16.10
CA ASP A 200 21.77 -11.86 -15.18
C ASP A 200 22.63 -10.64 -15.47
N LYS A 201 23.09 -9.98 -14.41
CA LYS A 201 23.98 -8.81 -14.53
C LYS A 201 25.43 -9.27 -14.51
N VAL A 202 26.25 -8.64 -15.36
CA VAL A 202 27.68 -8.88 -15.43
C VAL A 202 28.38 -7.87 -14.51
N TYR A 203 29.15 -8.36 -13.55
CA TYR A 203 29.91 -7.56 -12.57
C TYR A 203 31.43 -7.75 -12.70
N SER A 204 31.85 -8.90 -13.24
CA SER A 204 33.26 -9.30 -13.38
C SER A 204 33.50 -9.95 -14.73
N GLU A 205 34.76 -9.99 -15.17
CA GLU A 205 35.17 -10.90 -16.25
C GLU A 205 35.07 -12.38 -15.85
N ASP A 206 35.09 -12.68 -14.54
CA ASP A 206 34.89 -14.03 -14.02
C ASP A 206 33.41 -14.44 -14.10
N ALA A 207 33.09 -15.32 -15.04
CA ALA A 207 31.75 -15.87 -15.23
C ALA A 207 31.24 -16.61 -13.99
N ALA A 208 32.09 -17.32 -13.25
CA ALA A 208 31.68 -18.08 -12.06
C ALA A 208 31.25 -17.15 -10.92
N LEU A 209 31.93 -16.01 -10.76
CA LEU A 209 31.53 -14.99 -9.79
C LEU A 209 30.18 -14.36 -10.15
N ASN A 210 29.96 -14.04 -11.43
CA ASN A 210 28.69 -13.53 -11.92
C ASN A 210 27.55 -14.53 -11.66
N ASP A 211 27.76 -15.81 -11.97
CA ASP A 211 26.77 -16.85 -11.76
C ASP A 211 26.46 -17.01 -10.26
N ARG A 212 27.47 -16.99 -9.37
CA ARG A 212 27.24 -17.04 -7.91
C ARG A 212 26.40 -15.87 -7.40
N VAL A 213 26.69 -14.64 -7.82
CA VAL A 213 25.95 -13.45 -7.37
C VAL A 213 24.50 -13.48 -7.89
N ASN A 214 24.31 -13.76 -9.18
CA ASN A 214 22.98 -13.80 -9.78
C ASN A 214 22.15 -14.96 -9.26
N GLY A 215 22.76 -16.13 -9.04
CA GLY A 215 22.14 -17.30 -8.43
C GLY A 215 21.67 -17.04 -7.01
N MET A 216 22.54 -16.49 -6.16
CA MET A 216 22.19 -16.09 -4.80
C MET A 216 21.01 -15.12 -4.79
N ARG A 217 21.00 -14.13 -5.69
CA ARG A 217 19.89 -13.18 -5.83
C ARG A 217 18.58 -13.90 -6.19
N LYS A 218 18.57 -14.71 -7.25
CA LYS A 218 17.39 -15.45 -7.72
C LYS A 218 16.84 -16.38 -6.63
N GLN A 219 17.71 -17.13 -5.97
CA GLN A 219 17.35 -18.03 -4.88
C GLN A 219 16.77 -17.29 -3.67
N THR A 220 17.37 -16.16 -3.28
CA THR A 220 16.86 -15.37 -2.14
C THR A 220 15.49 -14.79 -2.45
N TRP A 221 15.27 -14.24 -3.64
CA TRP A 221 13.95 -13.77 -4.07
C TRP A 221 12.90 -14.89 -4.09
N SER A 222 13.27 -16.08 -4.57
CA SER A 222 12.39 -17.24 -4.53
C SER A 222 11.94 -17.60 -3.11
N TRP A 223 12.87 -17.65 -2.15
CA TRP A 223 12.56 -17.96 -0.76
C TRP A 223 11.76 -16.86 -0.08
N MET A 224 12.08 -15.59 -0.33
CA MET A 224 11.32 -14.47 0.24
C MET A 224 9.87 -14.51 -0.21
N LEU A 225 9.61 -14.62 -1.51
CA LEU A 225 8.25 -14.62 -2.06
C LEU A 225 7.47 -15.86 -1.63
N LEU A 226 8.11 -17.04 -1.62
CA LEU A 226 7.47 -18.26 -1.12
C LEU A 226 7.15 -18.16 0.37
N GLY A 227 8.07 -17.63 1.18
CA GLY A 227 7.85 -17.39 2.61
C GLY A 227 6.69 -16.42 2.86
N CYS A 228 6.59 -15.34 2.07
CA CYS A 228 5.45 -14.43 2.13
C CYS A 228 4.13 -15.14 1.79
N GLY A 229 4.12 -15.98 0.75
CA GLY A 229 2.95 -16.79 0.40
C GLY A 229 2.54 -17.79 1.49
N ILE A 230 3.52 -18.43 2.16
CA ILE A 230 3.25 -19.32 3.29
C ILE A 230 2.58 -18.55 4.44
N CYS A 231 3.07 -17.36 4.78
CA CYS A 231 2.46 -16.51 5.81
C CYS A 231 1.04 -16.09 5.43
N ASN A 232 0.81 -15.64 4.20
CA ASN A 232 -0.52 -15.28 3.67
C ASN A 232 -1.49 -16.48 3.73
N ALA A 233 -1.06 -17.66 3.27
CA ALA A 233 -1.86 -18.87 3.35
C ALA A 233 -2.16 -19.27 4.81
N ALA A 234 -1.17 -19.22 5.70
CA ALA A 234 -1.35 -19.52 7.12
C ALA A 234 -2.33 -18.54 7.80
N ALA A 235 -2.23 -17.24 7.48
CA ALA A 235 -3.12 -16.21 7.98
C ALA A 235 -4.57 -16.49 7.57
N TYR A 236 -4.81 -16.75 6.28
CA TYR A 236 -6.15 -17.11 5.81
C TYR A 236 -6.67 -18.41 6.44
N LEU A 237 -5.83 -19.45 6.51
CA LEU A 237 -6.23 -20.73 7.12
C LEU A 237 -6.61 -20.57 8.59
N THR A 238 -5.88 -19.73 9.33
CA THR A 238 -6.25 -19.39 10.72
C THR A 238 -7.60 -18.69 10.75
N ALA A 239 -7.85 -17.69 9.91
CA ALA A 239 -9.16 -17.05 9.86
C ALA A 239 -10.30 -18.02 9.49
N ALA A 240 -10.06 -18.87 8.49
CA ALA A 240 -11.04 -19.83 7.98
C ALA A 240 -11.46 -20.88 9.02
N GLN A 241 -10.58 -21.25 9.95
CA GLN A 241 -10.91 -22.19 11.05
C GLN A 241 -11.97 -21.64 12.02
N PHE A 242 -12.08 -20.32 12.12
CA PHE A 242 -13.04 -19.66 13.01
C PHE A 242 -14.23 -19.05 12.26
N MET A 243 -14.31 -19.22 10.94
CA MET A 243 -15.50 -18.87 10.19
C MET A 243 -16.65 -19.78 10.63
N ASP A 244 -17.81 -19.21 10.92
CA ASP A 244 -19.02 -19.96 11.25
C ASP A 244 -20.26 -19.32 10.61
N GLY A 245 -21.39 -20.01 10.69
CA GLY A 245 -22.66 -19.53 10.13
C GLY A 245 -23.21 -18.26 10.80
N LYS A 246 -22.66 -17.85 11.95
CA LYS A 246 -23.02 -16.59 12.61
C LYS A 246 -22.35 -15.40 11.95
N GLY A 247 -21.37 -15.63 11.06
CA GLY A 247 -20.66 -14.58 10.34
C GLY A 247 -19.89 -13.63 11.27
N TRP A 248 -19.45 -14.12 12.44
CA TRP A 248 -18.70 -13.33 13.41
C TRP A 248 -17.30 -13.90 13.61
N LEU A 249 -16.28 -13.10 13.31
CA LEU A 249 -14.89 -13.41 13.62
C LEU A 249 -14.46 -12.61 14.84
N GLY A 250 -14.02 -13.31 15.89
CA GLY A 250 -13.54 -12.67 17.12
C GLY A 250 -12.28 -11.82 16.89
N SER A 251 -12.12 -10.77 17.69
CA SER A 251 -10.96 -9.86 17.64
C SER A 251 -9.62 -10.59 17.74
N GLY A 252 -9.53 -11.65 18.55
CA GLY A 252 -8.33 -12.49 18.65
C GLY A 252 -7.90 -13.14 17.34
N VAL A 253 -8.85 -13.50 16.46
CA VAL A 253 -8.57 -14.06 15.13
C VAL A 253 -7.94 -13.00 14.24
N TYR A 254 -8.48 -11.78 14.25
CA TYR A 254 -7.89 -10.65 13.52
C TYR A 254 -6.49 -10.29 14.03
N VAL A 255 -6.25 -10.34 15.34
CA VAL A 255 -4.91 -10.12 15.91
C VAL A 255 -3.94 -11.19 15.42
N ALA A 256 -4.32 -12.47 15.45
CA ALA A 256 -3.49 -13.55 14.93
C ALA A 256 -3.22 -13.40 13.42
N TYR A 257 -4.25 -13.05 12.64
CA TYR A 257 -4.14 -12.76 11.22
C TYR A 257 -3.13 -11.62 10.95
N ILE A 258 -3.25 -10.48 11.65
CA ILE A 258 -2.34 -9.33 11.51
C ILE A 258 -0.90 -9.69 11.88
N ILE A 259 -0.70 -10.48 12.94
CA ILE A 259 0.63 -10.95 13.33
C ILE A 259 1.25 -11.79 12.21
N LEU A 260 0.49 -12.74 11.65
CA LEU A 260 0.97 -13.59 10.54
C LEU A 260 1.30 -12.77 9.29
N GLU A 261 0.45 -11.79 8.94
CA GLU A 261 0.69 -10.88 7.80
C GLU A 261 1.82 -9.87 8.05
N SER A 262 2.28 -9.72 9.29
CA SER A 262 3.44 -8.88 9.61
C SER A 262 4.79 -9.58 9.35
N PHE A 263 4.84 -10.92 9.39
CA PHE A 263 6.06 -11.67 9.10
C PHE A 263 6.62 -11.49 7.68
N PRO A 264 5.81 -11.41 6.61
CA PRO A 264 6.26 -11.03 5.26
C PRO A 264 7.17 -9.81 5.24
N ILE A 265 6.87 -8.77 6.02
CA ILE A 265 7.70 -7.56 6.11
C ILE A 265 9.10 -7.90 6.64
N VAL A 266 9.16 -8.70 7.71
CA VAL A 266 10.43 -9.15 8.31
C VAL A 266 11.21 -10.04 7.35
N LEU A 267 10.54 -10.95 6.64
CA LEU A 267 11.15 -11.84 5.64
C LEU A 267 11.75 -11.06 4.48
N LEU A 268 11.01 -10.09 3.94
CA LEU A 268 11.47 -9.21 2.86
C LEU A 268 12.66 -8.37 3.32
N LEU A 269 12.55 -7.67 4.45
CA LEU A 269 13.65 -6.85 5.00
C LEU A 269 14.89 -7.70 5.31
N GLY A 270 14.72 -8.84 5.99
CA GLY A 270 15.81 -9.75 6.33
C GLY A 270 16.50 -10.31 5.09
N GLY A 271 15.72 -10.73 4.09
CA GLY A 271 16.24 -11.18 2.81
C GLY A 271 16.94 -10.06 2.04
N PHE A 272 16.45 -8.81 2.11
CA PHE A 272 17.14 -7.65 1.54
C PHE A 272 18.50 -7.40 2.19
N PHE A 273 18.59 -7.36 3.51
CA PHE A 273 19.86 -7.20 4.21
C PHE A 273 20.83 -8.35 3.95
N TYR A 274 20.31 -9.58 3.88
CA TYR A 274 21.10 -10.76 3.52
C TYR A 274 21.68 -10.61 2.11
N MET A 275 20.85 -10.32 1.10
CA MET A 275 21.32 -10.13 -0.27
C MET A 275 22.36 -9.02 -0.36
N ALA A 276 22.15 -7.91 0.35
CA ALA A 276 23.10 -6.79 0.38
C ALA A 276 24.46 -7.19 0.92
N LYS A 277 24.49 -7.73 2.14
CA LYS A 277 25.74 -8.16 2.77
C LYS A 277 26.46 -9.23 1.94
N ARG A 278 25.71 -10.18 1.38
CA ARG A 278 26.30 -11.28 0.60
C ARG A 278 26.82 -10.82 -0.75
N LYS A 279 26.10 -9.94 -1.45
CA LYS A 279 26.58 -9.32 -2.69
C LYS A 279 27.91 -8.60 -2.45
N ASP A 280 27.97 -7.75 -1.42
CA ASP A 280 29.18 -6.98 -1.13
C ASP A 280 30.35 -7.89 -0.76
N THR A 281 30.10 -8.96 0.01
CA THR A 281 31.13 -9.96 0.36
C THR A 281 31.66 -10.69 -0.88
N LEU A 282 30.79 -11.06 -1.82
CA LEU A 282 31.18 -11.74 -3.06
C LEU A 282 31.98 -10.81 -3.98
N LEU A 283 31.53 -9.57 -4.14
CA LEU A 283 32.19 -8.59 -5.00
C LEU A 283 33.50 -8.06 -4.41
N ALA A 284 33.68 -8.08 -3.09
CA ALA A 284 34.95 -7.73 -2.45
C ALA A 284 36.11 -8.67 -2.85
N GLN A 285 35.80 -9.90 -3.30
CA GLN A 285 36.77 -10.88 -3.78
C GLN A 285 37.07 -10.73 -5.28
N ASN A 286 36.45 -9.77 -5.95
CA ASN A 286 36.58 -9.59 -7.39
C ASN A 286 37.94 -8.99 -7.77
N GLN A 287 38.78 -9.80 -8.40
CA GLN A 287 40.10 -9.37 -8.87
C GLN A 287 40.05 -8.67 -10.24
N LYS A 288 38.94 -8.78 -10.97
CA LYS A 288 38.77 -8.25 -12.34
C LYS A 288 37.39 -7.61 -12.51
N PRO A 289 37.12 -6.47 -11.84
CA PRO A 289 35.85 -5.78 -12.00
C PRO A 289 35.66 -5.30 -13.43
N LEU A 290 34.46 -5.51 -13.96
CA LEU A 290 34.08 -5.00 -15.28
C LEU A 290 33.04 -3.89 -15.08
N TYR A 291 33.44 -2.65 -15.36
CA TYR A 291 32.56 -1.50 -15.32
C TYR A 291 32.01 -1.21 -16.72
N ILE A 292 30.69 -1.20 -16.86
CA ILE A 292 30.01 -0.88 -18.12
C ILE A 292 29.52 0.56 -18.03
N ASP A 293 30.10 1.45 -18.83
CA ASP A 293 29.72 2.87 -18.82
C ASP A 293 28.39 3.09 -19.57
N ASP A 294 27.27 2.85 -18.88
CA ASP A 294 25.90 2.99 -19.42
C ASP A 294 25.15 4.23 -18.89
N ASP A 295 25.84 5.10 -18.14
CA ASP A 295 25.23 6.25 -17.45
C ASP A 295 24.67 7.32 -18.41
N VAL A 296 25.09 7.32 -19.68
CA VAL A 296 24.47 8.11 -20.76
C VAL A 296 22.97 7.82 -20.90
N TYR A 297 22.55 6.58 -20.65
CA TYR A 297 21.13 6.18 -20.67
C TYR A 297 20.39 6.54 -19.39
N TRP A 298 21.12 6.99 -18.36
CA TRP A 298 20.61 7.43 -17.07
C TRP A 298 20.71 8.94 -16.86
N LYS A 299 21.29 9.69 -17.79
CA LYS A 299 21.66 11.12 -17.68
C LYS A 299 20.58 12.08 -17.16
N ASN A 300 19.30 11.70 -17.14
CA ASN A 300 18.20 12.51 -16.62
C ASN A 300 17.68 12.02 -15.26
N GLY A 301 18.30 11.00 -14.67
CA GLY A 301 17.87 10.31 -13.45
C GLY A 301 17.07 9.03 -13.70
N TRP A 302 16.44 8.89 -14.88
CA TRP A 302 15.69 7.69 -15.29
C TRP A 302 16.36 6.97 -16.45
N TYR A 303 16.15 5.65 -16.55
CA TYR A 303 16.70 4.84 -17.63
C TYR A 303 15.95 5.05 -18.94
N SER A 304 16.68 5.29 -20.03
CA SER A 304 16.12 5.41 -21.37
C SER A 304 17.11 4.93 -22.42
N ASN A 305 17.06 3.63 -22.74
CA ASN A 305 17.86 3.03 -23.80
C ASN A 305 16.98 2.39 -24.89
N PRO A 306 16.91 2.98 -26.11
CA PRO A 306 16.13 2.42 -27.23
C PRO A 306 16.63 1.04 -27.69
N ASN A 307 17.92 0.77 -27.55
CA ASN A 307 18.56 -0.47 -27.98
C ASN A 307 18.38 -1.60 -26.96
N ASP A 308 18.08 -1.27 -25.70
CA ASP A 308 17.78 -2.26 -24.67
C ASP A 308 16.32 -2.72 -24.77
N LYS A 309 16.10 -4.00 -25.08
CA LYS A 309 14.78 -4.63 -25.19
C LYS A 309 14.11 -4.87 -23.85
N ARG A 310 14.84 -4.76 -22.74
CA ARG A 310 14.31 -4.95 -21.39
C ARG A 310 13.36 -3.81 -21.02
N LEU A 311 12.24 -4.17 -20.40
CA LEU A 311 11.30 -3.22 -19.80
C LEU A 311 11.75 -2.82 -18.39
N ILE A 312 12.25 -3.77 -17.61
CA ILE A 312 12.68 -3.60 -16.22
C ILE A 312 14.20 -3.80 -16.16
N VAL A 313 14.91 -2.82 -15.61
CA VAL A 313 16.37 -2.83 -15.41
C VAL A 313 16.70 -2.51 -13.96
N GLN A 314 17.85 -2.97 -13.46
CA GLN A 314 18.27 -2.66 -12.10
C GLN A 314 18.51 -1.15 -11.97
N ASP A 315 18.00 -0.56 -10.90
CA ASP A 315 18.15 0.86 -10.62
C ASP A 315 19.56 1.17 -10.08
N TRP A 316 20.15 2.29 -10.52
CA TRP A 316 21.44 2.78 -10.01
C TRP A 316 21.28 3.38 -8.61
N VAL A 317 20.11 3.95 -8.30
CA VAL A 317 19.86 4.62 -7.03
C VAL A 317 19.87 3.58 -5.92
N CYS A 318 19.17 2.47 -6.11
CA CYS A 318 19.14 1.37 -5.17
C CYS A 318 19.33 0.07 -5.95
N THR A 319 20.42 -0.65 -5.69
CA THR A 319 20.74 -1.90 -6.39
C THR A 319 19.73 -3.02 -6.13
N TRP A 320 18.75 -2.81 -5.25
CA TRP A 320 17.64 -3.72 -4.96
C TRP A 320 16.34 -3.30 -5.64
N ASN A 321 16.28 -2.06 -6.15
CA ASN A 321 15.15 -1.54 -6.90
C ASN A 321 15.36 -1.74 -8.40
N TYR A 322 14.27 -1.53 -9.13
CA TYR A 322 14.26 -1.58 -10.57
C TYR A 322 13.69 -0.28 -11.14
N ALA A 323 14.25 0.14 -12.26
CA ALA A 323 13.72 1.20 -13.09
C ALA A 323 13.04 0.62 -14.31
N THR A 324 12.05 1.35 -14.83
CA THR A 324 11.42 1.01 -16.09
C THR A 324 12.13 1.73 -17.23
N ASN A 325 12.39 1.04 -18.34
CA ASN A 325 13.02 1.63 -19.52
C ASN A 325 12.06 2.59 -20.22
N MET A 326 12.30 3.90 -20.06
CA MET A 326 11.47 4.98 -20.59
C MET A 326 11.59 5.16 -22.10
N ALA A 327 12.53 4.48 -22.76
CA ALA A 327 12.55 4.41 -24.22
C ALA A 327 11.43 3.51 -24.79
N ARG A 328 10.85 2.64 -23.96
CA ARG A 328 9.76 1.72 -24.37
C ARG A 328 8.39 2.36 -24.13
N PRO A 329 7.44 2.26 -25.09
CA PRO A 329 6.07 2.75 -24.88
C PRO A 329 5.41 2.17 -23.62
N ALA A 330 5.57 0.86 -23.39
CA ALA A 330 5.07 0.20 -22.19
C ALA A 330 5.60 0.83 -20.89
N GLY A 331 6.85 1.33 -20.90
CA GLY A 331 7.42 1.99 -19.72
C GLY A 331 6.78 3.35 -19.44
N LYS A 332 6.55 4.14 -20.49
CA LYS A 332 5.85 5.43 -20.40
C LYS A 332 4.41 5.25 -19.94
N ILE A 333 3.71 4.25 -20.49
CA ILE A 333 2.33 3.91 -20.12
C ILE A 333 2.27 3.46 -18.66
N SER A 334 3.17 2.59 -18.22
CA SER A 334 3.23 2.13 -16.83
C SER A 334 3.40 3.29 -15.85
N LEU A 335 4.33 4.20 -16.12
CA LEU A 335 4.53 5.39 -15.29
C LEU A 335 3.29 6.29 -15.25
N ALA A 336 2.72 6.59 -16.42
CA ALA A 336 1.52 7.44 -16.52
C ALA A 336 0.32 6.80 -15.80
N ALA A 337 0.09 5.51 -16.00
CA ALA A 337 -0.97 4.77 -15.34
C ALA A 337 -0.77 4.75 -13.82
N GLY A 338 0.43 4.46 -13.34
CA GLY A 338 0.76 4.47 -11.91
C GLY A 338 0.51 5.83 -11.26
N LEU A 339 0.92 6.92 -11.92
CA LEU A 339 0.66 8.29 -11.45
C LEU A 339 -0.83 8.62 -11.44
N LEU A 340 -1.57 8.31 -12.51
CA LEU A 340 -3.01 8.58 -12.60
C LEU A 340 -3.80 7.80 -11.57
N ILE A 341 -3.49 6.51 -11.37
CA ILE A 341 -4.12 5.67 -10.35
C ILE A 341 -3.80 6.23 -8.96
N GLY A 342 -2.53 6.54 -8.68
CA GLY A 342 -2.11 7.08 -7.37
C GLY A 342 -2.82 8.39 -7.03
N VAL A 343 -2.81 9.36 -7.95
CA VAL A 343 -3.51 10.65 -7.76
C VAL A 343 -5.01 10.45 -7.68
N GLY A 344 -5.59 9.61 -8.54
CA GLY A 344 -7.02 9.30 -8.53
C GLY A 344 -7.49 8.70 -7.20
N CYS A 345 -6.74 7.73 -6.67
CA CYS A 345 -7.02 7.14 -5.37
C CYS A 345 -6.94 8.17 -4.23
N LEU A 346 -5.93 9.05 -4.23
CA LEU A 346 -5.82 10.12 -3.24
C LEU A 346 -7.00 11.10 -3.32
N VAL A 347 -7.38 11.51 -4.52
CA VAL A 347 -8.53 12.41 -4.73
C VAL A 347 -9.82 11.75 -4.24
N VAL A 348 -10.08 10.49 -4.61
CA VAL A 348 -11.25 9.75 -4.15
C VAL A 348 -11.24 9.61 -2.62
N ALA A 349 -10.10 9.28 -2.01
CA ALA A 349 -9.99 9.17 -0.55
C ALA A 349 -10.32 10.50 0.15
N VAL A 350 -9.75 11.61 -0.33
CA VAL A 350 -10.05 12.95 0.19
C VAL A 350 -11.54 13.27 0.04
N VAL A 351 -12.10 13.13 -1.15
CA VAL A 351 -13.51 13.43 -1.42
C VAL A 351 -14.44 12.59 -0.53
N MET A 352 -14.17 11.29 -0.37
CA MET A 352 -14.98 10.40 0.45
C MET A 352 -14.94 10.79 1.94
N ILE A 353 -13.77 11.14 2.47
CA ILE A 353 -13.65 11.60 3.87
C ILE A 353 -14.37 12.94 4.06
N PHE A 354 -14.24 13.87 3.10
CA PHE A 354 -14.98 15.14 3.13
C PHE A 354 -16.49 14.90 3.12
N LYS A 355 -16.99 14.03 2.23
CA LYS A 355 -18.42 13.68 2.19
C LYS A 355 -18.88 13.11 3.51
N MET A 356 -18.13 12.17 4.09
CA MET A 356 -18.47 11.53 5.35
C MET A 356 -18.52 12.52 6.53
N GLU A 357 -17.58 13.47 6.59
CA GLU A 357 -17.44 14.40 7.72
C GLU A 357 -18.39 15.61 7.64
N PHE A 358 -18.74 16.07 6.44
CA PHE A 358 -19.53 17.30 6.23
C PHE A 358 -20.95 17.10 5.69
N THR A 359 -21.33 15.88 5.29
CA THR A 359 -22.72 15.59 4.91
C THR A 359 -23.47 15.09 6.15
N PRO A 360 -24.48 15.82 6.65
CA PRO A 360 -25.24 15.36 7.81
C PRO A 360 -26.09 14.13 7.47
N ILE A 361 -26.55 13.45 8.51
CA ILE A 361 -27.59 12.42 8.38
C ILE A 361 -28.92 13.15 8.21
N GLU A 362 -29.63 12.86 7.12
CA GLU A 362 -30.93 13.46 6.82
C GLU A 362 -31.97 12.35 6.69
N VAL A 363 -33.07 12.46 7.45
CA VAL A 363 -34.21 11.54 7.39
C VAL A 363 -35.37 12.23 6.70
N ARG A 364 -35.87 11.61 5.63
CA ARG A 364 -37.04 12.05 4.89
C ARG A 364 -38.13 11.00 5.01
N ILE A 365 -39.28 11.43 5.50
CA ILE A 365 -40.46 10.57 5.66
C ILE A 365 -41.46 11.03 4.60
N SER A 366 -41.76 10.15 3.67
CA SER A 366 -42.75 10.38 2.61
C SER A 366 -44.00 9.54 2.86
N THR A 367 -44.95 9.55 1.92
CA THR A 367 -46.15 8.70 2.00
C THR A 367 -45.84 7.23 1.75
N ASP A 368 -44.74 6.93 1.05
CA ASP A 368 -44.46 5.61 0.48
C ASP A 368 -43.25 4.95 1.17
N GLU A 369 -42.27 5.76 1.59
CA GLU A 369 -41.02 5.28 2.18
C GLU A 369 -40.41 6.21 3.24
N VAL A 370 -39.55 5.64 4.08
CA VAL A 370 -38.61 6.31 4.98
C VAL A 370 -37.21 6.25 4.35
N ALA A 371 -36.67 7.40 3.98
CA ALA A 371 -35.34 7.54 3.41
C ALA A 371 -34.37 8.16 4.42
N VAL A 372 -33.27 7.46 4.72
CA VAL A 372 -32.16 7.95 5.52
C VAL A 372 -30.96 8.12 4.62
N THR A 373 -30.50 9.36 4.46
CA THR A 373 -29.37 9.69 3.60
C THR A 373 -28.18 10.16 4.41
N SER A 374 -26.97 9.89 3.92
CA SER A 374 -25.73 10.33 4.56
C SER A 374 -24.62 10.60 3.55
N GLY A 375 -23.46 11.07 4.04
CA GLY A 375 -22.28 11.26 3.20
C GLY A 375 -21.71 9.98 2.57
N TYR A 376 -22.09 8.80 3.09
CA TYR A 376 -21.45 7.53 2.72
C TYR A 376 -22.44 6.47 2.20
N SER A 377 -23.52 6.23 2.94
CA SER A 377 -24.51 5.21 2.60
C SER A 377 -25.92 5.71 2.84
N ASP A 378 -26.83 5.33 1.96
CA ASP A 378 -28.25 5.63 2.12
C ASP A 378 -29.02 4.34 2.46
N LEU A 379 -30.16 4.51 3.11
CA LEU A 379 -31.14 3.47 3.43
C LEU A 379 -32.51 3.98 3.02
N PHE A 380 -33.24 3.15 2.27
CA PHE A 380 -34.62 3.39 1.89
C PHE A 380 -35.41 2.22 2.42
N LEU A 381 -36.49 2.50 3.15
CA LEU A 381 -37.38 1.49 3.73
C LEU A 381 -38.82 1.81 3.31
N THR A 382 -39.47 0.88 2.62
CA THR A 382 -40.92 0.97 2.41
C THR A 382 -41.65 0.56 3.70
N TYR A 383 -42.90 1.00 3.85
CA TYR A 383 -43.64 0.76 5.09
C TYR A 383 -43.93 -0.73 5.36
N ASP A 384 -44.01 -1.57 4.33
CA ASP A 384 -44.16 -3.02 4.44
C ASP A 384 -42.90 -3.74 4.96
N GLU A 385 -41.72 -3.12 4.83
CA GLU A 385 -40.45 -3.65 5.37
C GLU A 385 -40.29 -3.36 6.87
N ILE A 386 -41.10 -2.44 7.42
CA ILE A 386 -41.00 -2.00 8.82
C ILE A 386 -41.79 -2.95 9.72
N THR A 387 -41.08 -3.72 10.54
CA THR A 387 -41.68 -4.67 11.49
C THR A 387 -41.94 -4.06 12.86
N ASP A 388 -41.10 -3.10 13.27
CA ASP A 388 -41.20 -2.44 14.57
C ASP A 388 -40.60 -1.03 14.52
N VAL A 389 -41.05 -0.15 15.41
CA VAL A 389 -40.51 1.19 15.58
C VAL A 389 -40.47 1.48 17.07
N GLU A 390 -39.33 1.91 17.60
CA GLU A 390 -39.17 2.21 19.03
C GLU A 390 -38.19 3.38 19.23
N LEU A 391 -38.44 4.19 20.27
CA LEU A 391 -37.44 5.13 20.79
C LEU A 391 -36.67 4.49 21.95
N LEU A 392 -35.37 4.38 21.77
CA LEU A 392 -34.44 3.88 22.77
C LEU A 392 -33.71 5.04 23.43
N ASP A 393 -33.52 4.95 24.75
CA ASP A 393 -32.69 5.93 25.47
C ASP A 393 -31.21 5.76 25.16
N SER A 394 -30.76 4.55 24.78
CA SER A 394 -29.36 4.31 24.41
C SER A 394 -29.23 3.14 23.44
N LEU A 395 -28.09 3.07 22.74
CA LEU A 395 -27.81 1.97 21.82
C LEU A 395 -27.75 0.65 22.63
N PRO A 396 -28.42 -0.43 22.18
CA PRO A 396 -28.40 -1.69 22.90
C PRO A 396 -26.97 -2.18 23.13
N LYS A 397 -26.67 -2.65 24.34
CA LYS A 397 -25.33 -3.11 24.71
C LYS A 397 -24.98 -4.38 23.91
N ASP A 398 -24.05 -4.23 22.98
CA ASP A 398 -23.51 -5.31 22.15
C ASP A 398 -22.08 -4.95 21.71
N ASP A 399 -21.35 -5.94 21.19
CA ASP A 399 -20.08 -5.74 20.50
C ASP A 399 -20.37 -5.48 19.02
N TYR A 400 -20.42 -4.20 18.64
CA TYR A 400 -20.67 -3.80 17.25
C TYR A 400 -19.37 -3.65 16.47
N ARG A 401 -19.33 -4.30 15.32
CA ARG A 401 -18.25 -4.18 14.35
C ARG A 401 -18.77 -3.51 13.08
N ARG A 402 -18.05 -2.47 12.63
CA ARG A 402 -18.27 -1.87 11.32
C ARG A 402 -17.91 -2.87 10.22
N VAL A 403 -18.87 -3.14 9.34
CA VAL A 403 -18.70 -3.98 8.15
C VAL A 403 -18.36 -3.10 6.95
N ASN A 404 -19.13 -2.04 6.74
CA ASN A 404 -18.95 -1.09 5.66
C ASN A 404 -19.57 0.25 6.05
N GLY A 405 -18.79 1.34 6.09
CA GLY A 405 -19.30 2.58 6.68
C GLY A 405 -18.22 3.55 7.18
N GLY A 406 -18.66 4.55 7.93
CA GLY A 406 -17.84 5.43 8.76
C GLY A 406 -17.97 5.12 10.25
N ASP A 407 -16.84 5.16 10.95
CA ASP A 407 -16.74 5.14 12.42
C ASP A 407 -15.53 6.01 12.79
N ASP A 408 -15.80 7.27 13.16
CA ASP A 408 -14.78 8.28 13.47
C ASP A 408 -14.83 8.75 14.93
N GLY A 409 -15.59 8.04 15.79
CA GLY A 409 -15.83 8.39 17.19
C GLY A 409 -16.78 9.57 17.42
N ARG A 410 -17.20 10.28 16.36
CA ARG A 410 -18.26 11.31 16.41
C ARG A 410 -19.55 10.80 15.77
N MET A 411 -19.44 9.90 14.79
CA MET A 411 -20.57 9.29 14.11
C MET A 411 -20.31 7.83 13.73
N LEU A 412 -21.41 7.06 13.67
CA LEU A 412 -21.47 5.69 13.18
C LEU A 412 -22.45 5.68 12.00
N VAL A 413 -21.95 5.42 10.79
CA VAL A 413 -22.76 5.43 9.56
C VAL A 413 -22.49 4.20 8.72
N GLY A 414 -23.55 3.49 8.33
CA GLY A 414 -23.50 2.41 7.36
C GLY A 414 -23.90 1.06 7.92
N LYS A 415 -23.23 0.01 7.44
CA LYS A 415 -23.47 -1.40 7.80
C LYS A 415 -22.60 -1.80 8.97
N PHE A 416 -23.25 -2.28 10.02
CA PHE A 416 -22.63 -2.83 11.21
C PHE A 416 -23.13 -4.25 11.45
N ARG A 417 -22.42 -4.97 12.30
CA ARG A 417 -22.84 -6.25 12.83
C ARG A 417 -22.61 -6.24 14.33
N GLY A 418 -23.64 -6.48 15.10
CA GLY A 418 -23.54 -6.81 16.53
C GLY A 418 -23.29 -8.29 16.71
N LYS A 419 -22.60 -8.68 17.78
CA LYS A 419 -22.36 -10.09 18.10
C LYS A 419 -23.66 -10.81 18.44
N GLU A 420 -24.56 -10.16 19.18
CA GLU A 420 -25.88 -10.70 19.54
C GLU A 420 -26.99 -10.14 18.62
N THR A 421 -26.90 -8.87 18.23
CA THR A 421 -27.87 -8.17 17.37
C THR A 421 -27.86 -8.69 15.93
N GLY A 422 -26.75 -9.27 15.47
CA GLY A 422 -26.57 -9.66 14.08
C GLY A 422 -26.40 -8.45 13.17
N LYS A 423 -26.89 -8.52 11.93
CA LYS A 423 -26.76 -7.41 10.96
C LYS A 423 -27.56 -6.20 11.45
N CYS A 424 -27.00 -5.00 11.33
CA CYS A 424 -27.72 -3.78 11.62
C CYS A 424 -27.22 -2.60 10.77
N ARG A 425 -28.07 -1.58 10.66
CA ARG A 425 -27.70 -0.29 10.07
C ARG A 425 -27.55 0.73 11.19
N MET A 426 -26.55 1.58 11.08
CA MET A 426 -26.36 2.69 12.02
C MET A 426 -26.27 4.00 11.26
N TYR A 427 -26.95 5.00 11.79
CA TYR A 427 -26.94 6.40 11.39
C TYR A 427 -26.98 7.24 12.67
N LEU A 428 -25.89 7.19 13.41
CA LEU A 428 -25.82 7.71 14.78
C LEU A 428 -24.73 8.77 14.90
N TYR A 429 -25.07 9.87 15.57
CA TYR A 429 -24.13 10.76 16.22
C TYR A 429 -23.85 10.26 17.64
N VAL A 430 -22.58 10.06 17.97
CA VAL A 430 -22.16 9.55 19.28
C VAL A 430 -22.46 10.59 20.35
N GLY A 431 -23.15 10.16 21.42
CA GLY A 431 -23.52 11.02 22.56
C GLY A 431 -24.82 11.80 22.40
N TYR A 432 -25.67 11.42 21.43
CA TYR A 432 -26.97 12.04 21.20
C TYR A 432 -28.11 11.03 21.38
N GLU A 433 -29.17 11.46 22.05
CA GLU A 433 -30.33 10.67 22.45
C GLU A 433 -31.62 11.49 22.23
N PRO A 434 -32.79 10.86 22.05
CA PRO A 434 -33.02 9.41 21.96
C PRO A 434 -32.63 8.83 20.59
N ILE A 435 -32.53 7.50 20.51
CA ILE A 435 -32.24 6.75 19.28
C ILE A 435 -33.55 6.14 18.76
N LEU A 436 -33.90 6.46 17.52
CA LEU A 436 -34.95 5.78 16.78
C LEU A 436 -34.44 4.43 16.29
N MET A 437 -35.12 3.35 16.68
CA MET A 437 -34.93 2.01 16.16
C MET A 437 -36.07 1.70 15.19
N ILE A 438 -35.71 1.29 13.98
CA ILE A 438 -36.65 0.75 12.98
C ILE A 438 -36.28 -0.71 12.76
N GLY A 439 -37.16 -1.62 13.15
CA GLY A 439 -37.02 -3.06 12.94
C GLY A 439 -37.35 -3.43 11.49
N THR A 440 -36.53 -4.31 10.91
CA THR A 440 -36.74 -4.90 9.58
C THR A 440 -36.35 -6.37 9.62
N GLU A 441 -36.75 -7.16 8.61
CA GLU A 441 -36.32 -8.56 8.49
C GLU A 441 -34.79 -8.72 8.36
N ASP A 442 -34.11 -7.73 7.77
CA ASP A 442 -32.65 -7.71 7.58
C ASP A 442 -31.87 -7.20 8.81
N GLY A 443 -32.60 -6.86 9.88
CA GLY A 443 -32.06 -6.36 11.15
C GLY A 443 -32.40 -4.88 11.43
N PRO A 444 -32.14 -4.40 12.65
CA PRO A 444 -32.56 -3.06 13.05
C PRO A 444 -31.72 -1.96 12.38
N ALA A 445 -32.37 -0.85 12.08
CA ALA A 445 -31.74 0.42 11.76
C ALA A 445 -31.81 1.37 12.96
N TYR A 446 -30.65 1.82 13.44
CA TYR A 446 -30.53 2.77 14.55
C TYR A 446 -30.20 4.16 14.03
N ILE A 447 -31.02 5.15 14.35
CA ILE A 447 -30.96 6.50 13.80
C ILE A 447 -31.11 7.52 14.92
N ASN A 448 -30.33 8.60 14.93
CA ASN A 448 -30.56 9.72 15.84
C ASN A 448 -30.29 11.08 15.17
N SER A 449 -30.47 12.16 15.92
CA SER A 449 -30.19 13.52 15.46
C SER A 449 -29.39 14.32 16.50
N LYS A 450 -28.72 15.38 16.04
CA LYS A 450 -28.16 16.43 16.89
C LYS A 450 -29.22 17.43 17.37
N THR A 451 -30.41 17.43 16.75
CA THR A 451 -31.49 18.35 17.06
C THR A 451 -32.45 17.69 18.04
N ASP A 452 -32.63 18.31 19.21
CA ASP A 452 -33.54 17.82 20.24
C ASP A 452 -34.97 17.66 19.71
N GLY A 453 -35.56 16.50 19.96
CA GLY A 453 -36.94 16.17 19.60
C GLY A 453 -37.13 15.67 18.17
N GLU A 454 -36.14 15.80 17.27
CA GLU A 454 -36.28 15.41 15.86
C GLU A 454 -36.51 13.89 15.71
N ALA A 455 -35.75 13.07 16.45
CA ALA A 455 -35.96 11.62 16.48
C ALA A 455 -37.38 11.22 16.94
N ARG A 456 -37.96 11.98 17.89
CA ARG A 456 -39.35 11.75 18.36
C ARG A 456 -40.37 12.14 17.29
N GLN A 457 -40.10 13.20 16.54
CA GLN A 457 -40.95 13.61 15.42
C GLN A 457 -40.93 12.55 14.32
N TRP A 458 -39.76 12.00 13.99
CA TRP A 458 -39.63 10.91 13.03
C TRP A 458 -40.40 9.67 13.46
N GLU A 459 -40.22 9.22 14.71
CA GLU A 459 -40.96 8.08 15.26
C GLU A 459 -42.48 8.26 15.09
N LYS A 460 -43.00 9.43 15.50
CA LYS A 460 -44.43 9.74 15.40
C LYS A 460 -44.91 9.71 13.95
N ALA A 461 -44.19 10.37 13.04
CA ALA A 461 -44.56 10.43 11.63
C ALA A 461 -44.56 9.04 10.96
N ILE A 462 -43.62 8.17 11.31
CA ILE A 462 -43.59 6.78 10.81
C ILE A 462 -44.79 5.99 11.35
N ARG A 463 -45.09 6.09 12.65
CA ARG A 463 -46.26 5.42 13.25
C ARG A 463 -47.59 5.88 12.69
N ASP A 464 -47.74 7.19 12.47
CA ASP A 464 -48.94 7.78 11.90
C ASP A 464 -49.18 7.23 10.47
N ASN A 465 -48.13 7.10 9.65
CA ASN A 465 -48.23 6.52 8.31
C ASN A 465 -48.51 5.01 8.33
N LEU A 466 -47.87 4.24 9.21
CA LEU A 466 -48.18 2.81 9.39
C LEU A 466 -49.66 2.60 9.78
N THR A 467 -50.17 3.44 10.67
CA THR A 467 -51.58 3.38 11.10
C THR A 467 -52.52 3.73 9.97
N ARG A 468 -52.17 4.74 9.15
CA ARG A 468 -52.95 5.12 7.97
C ARG A 468 -53.04 3.97 6.95
N LEU A 469 -51.91 3.33 6.65
CA LEU A 469 -51.87 2.22 5.69
C LEU A 469 -52.66 1.01 6.18
N ALA A 470 -52.55 0.66 7.46
CA ALA A 470 -53.36 -0.40 8.06
C ALA A 470 -54.87 -0.12 8.01
N ALA A 471 -55.27 1.16 8.03
CA ALA A 471 -56.67 1.57 7.90
C ALA A 471 -57.16 1.60 6.43
N GLU A 472 -56.27 1.66 5.45
CA GLU A 472 -56.60 1.63 4.01
C GLU A 472 -56.72 0.18 3.46
N GLU A 473 -56.13 -0.80 4.14
CA GLU A 473 -56.23 -2.24 3.80
C GLU A 473 -57.48 -2.93 4.38
N HIS A 474 -58.22 -2.26 5.27
CA HIS A 474 -59.48 -2.73 5.88
C HIS A 474 -60.69 -1.98 5.33
#